data_AF-A0A0F8WUD4-F1
#
_entry.id   AF-A0A0F8WUD4-F1
#
_cell.length_a   1.000
_cell.length_b   1.000
_cell.length_c   1.000
_cell.angle_alpha   90.00
_cell.angle_beta   90.00
_cell.angle_gamma   90.00
#
_symmetry.space_group_name_H-M   'P 1'
#
loop_
_entity.id
_entity.type
_entity.pdbx_description
1 polymer ?
#
loop_
_entity_poly.entity_id
_entity_poly.type
_entity_poly.pdbx_seq_one_letter_code
_entity_poly.pdbx_strand_id
1 'polypeptide(L)'
;ETYGNASAMHAQDFDTTVPTVAEIQTEMEENGASLLDTIRDDLDNVTDGLGALKALIDAVPTAAVTADAVRDEVVEGTTTFGQAFIELLSHHTGKSSGGGTATLVYRNISDNKDVLTFTVDANGNRSVVVRNP
;
A
#
# COMPACT_ATOMS: atom_id res chain seq x y z
N GLU A 1 35.47 39.25 -74.39
CA GLU A 1 35.59 38.65 -73.04
C GLU A 1 34.47 37.61 -72.90
N THR A 2 34.88 36.41 -72.53
CA THR A 2 34.04 35.22 -72.42
C THR A 2 33.08 35.39 -71.24
N TYR A 3 31.78 35.56 -71.52
CA TYR A 3 30.74 35.38 -70.52
C TYR A 3 30.67 33.88 -70.20
N GLY A 4 31.46 33.48 -69.22
CA GLY A 4 31.44 32.14 -68.66
C GLY A 4 30.03 31.82 -68.19
N ASN A 5 29.45 30.80 -68.82
CA ASN A 5 28.17 30.21 -68.49
C ASN A 5 28.15 29.74 -67.03
N ALA A 6 27.72 30.61 -66.11
CA ALA A 6 27.52 30.27 -64.69
C ALA A 6 26.27 29.42 -64.44
N SER A 7 25.55 28.98 -65.50
CA SER A 7 24.23 28.35 -65.37
C SER A 7 24.28 26.85 -65.04
N ALA A 8 25.46 26.24 -64.94
CA ALA A 8 25.59 24.78 -64.79
C ALA A 8 25.92 24.29 -63.37
N MET A 9 26.05 25.18 -62.38
CA MET A 9 26.49 24.80 -61.03
C MET A 9 25.37 24.51 -60.02
N HIS A 10 24.11 24.40 -60.45
CA HIS A 10 23.01 24.07 -59.54
C HIS A 10 21.96 23.14 -60.17
N ALA A 11 22.38 22.12 -60.91
CA ALA A 11 21.57 20.91 -60.95
C ALA A 11 21.76 20.26 -59.57
N GLN A 12 20.78 20.39 -58.68
CA GLN A 12 20.76 19.57 -57.49
C GLN A 12 20.87 18.12 -57.94
N ASP A 13 21.87 17.43 -57.39
CA ASP A 13 22.13 16.01 -57.58
C ASP A 13 20.99 15.22 -56.93
N PHE A 14 19.83 15.24 -57.58
CA PHE A 14 18.76 14.31 -57.26
C PHE A 14 19.14 12.99 -57.89
N ASP A 15 19.45 12.01 -57.05
CA ASP A 15 19.60 10.63 -57.49
C ASP A 15 18.31 10.18 -58.19
N THR A 16 18.40 9.98 -59.51
CA THR A 16 17.27 9.53 -60.34
C THR A 16 17.27 8.01 -60.53
N THR A 17 18.22 7.29 -59.92
CA THR A 17 18.25 5.83 -60.02
C THR A 17 17.13 5.24 -59.15
N VAL A 18 16.33 4.36 -59.74
CA VAL A 18 15.28 3.66 -59.01
C VAL A 18 15.97 2.53 -58.21
N PRO A 19 15.73 2.43 -56.90
CA PRO A 19 16.35 1.39 -56.09
C PRO A 19 15.95 -0.01 -56.60
N THR A 20 16.89 -0.93 -56.51
CA THR A 20 16.67 -2.34 -56.83
C THR A 20 15.83 -3.02 -55.75
N VAL A 21 15.21 -4.15 -56.11
CA VAL A 21 14.46 -4.97 -55.15
C VAL A 21 15.36 -5.43 -53.99
N ALA A 22 16.64 -5.71 -54.25
CA ALA A 22 17.58 -6.14 -53.23
C ALA A 22 17.90 -5.02 -52.22
N GLU A 23 18.06 -3.78 -52.69
CA GLU A 23 18.26 -2.61 -51.82
C GLU A 23 17.01 -2.36 -50.97
N ILE A 24 15.83 -2.39 -51.57
CA ILE A 24 14.55 -2.26 -50.85
C ILE A 24 14.41 -3.35 -49.78
N GLN A 25 14.72 -4.61 -50.11
CA GLN A 25 14.66 -5.73 -49.17
C GLN A 25 15.61 -5.52 -47.99
N THR A 26 16.84 -5.08 -48.27
CA THR A 26 17.85 -4.80 -47.22
C THR A 26 17.38 -3.69 -46.30
N GLU A 27 16.92 -2.57 -46.84
CA GLU A 27 16.41 -1.45 -46.04
C GLU A 27 15.18 -1.83 -45.21
N MET A 28 14.28 -2.65 -45.77
CA MET A 28 13.09 -3.13 -45.04
C MET A 28 13.46 -4.06 -43.87
N GLU A 29 14.45 -4.92 -44.06
CA GLU A 29 14.96 -5.81 -43.01
C GLU A 29 15.64 -5.03 -41.88
N GLU A 30 16.51 -4.07 -42.23
CA GLU A 30 17.20 -3.23 -41.25
C GLU A 30 16.22 -2.34 -40.48
N ASN A 31 15.32 -1.64 -41.17
CA ASN A 31 14.32 -0.79 -40.53
C ASN A 31 13.34 -1.61 -39.68
N GLY A 32 12.90 -2.76 -40.18
CA GLY A 32 12.03 -3.68 -39.44
C GLY A 32 12.69 -4.19 -38.16
N ALA A 33 13.96 -4.58 -38.23
CA ALA A 33 14.73 -5.02 -37.07
C ALA A 33 14.89 -3.89 -36.04
N SER A 34 15.29 -2.69 -36.47
CA SER A 34 15.47 -1.51 -35.61
C SER A 34 14.18 -1.10 -34.88
N LEU A 35 13.04 -1.09 -35.59
CA LEU A 35 11.73 -0.80 -35.00
C LEU A 35 11.29 -1.88 -34.01
N LEU A 36 11.46 -3.16 -34.36
CA LEU A 36 11.09 -4.27 -33.48
C LEU A 36 11.95 -4.31 -32.21
N ASP A 37 13.23 -3.97 -32.31
CA ASP A 37 14.14 -3.91 -31.18
C ASP A 37 13.74 -2.80 -30.20
N THR A 38 13.52 -1.59 -30.73
CA THR A 38 13.04 -0.44 -29.93
C THR A 38 11.72 -0.77 -29.20
N ILE A 39 10.77 -1.42 -29.89
CA ILE A 39 9.50 -1.83 -29.29
C ILE A 39 9.70 -2.86 -28.17
N ARG A 40 10.63 -3.81 -28.33
CA ARG A 40 10.93 -4.80 -27.27
C ARG A 40 11.54 -4.11 -26.06
N ASP A 41 12.51 -3.23 -26.27
CA ASP A 41 13.15 -2.48 -25.18
C ASP A 41 12.14 -1.65 -24.38
N ASP A 42 11.23 -0.94 -25.07
CA ASP A 42 10.17 -0.18 -24.43
C ASP A 42 9.21 -1.08 -23.63
N LEU A 43 8.86 -2.26 -24.16
CA LEU A 43 7.98 -3.21 -23.47
C LEU A 43 8.65 -3.87 -22.26
N ASP A 44 9.93 -4.19 -22.34
CA ASP A 44 10.71 -4.75 -21.24
C ASP A 44 10.83 -3.71 -20.11
N ASN A 45 11.13 -2.46 -20.44
CA ASN A 45 11.15 -1.35 -19.49
C ASN A 45 9.79 -1.15 -18.79
N VAL A 46 8.68 -1.23 -19.53
CA VAL A 46 7.31 -1.16 -18.96
C VAL A 46 7.05 -2.34 -18.03
N THR A 47 7.48 -3.54 -18.41
CA THR A 47 7.31 -4.77 -17.61
C THR A 47 8.06 -4.66 -16.28
N ASP A 48 9.31 -4.21 -16.32
CA ASP A 48 10.12 -3.95 -15.12
C ASP A 48 9.49 -2.87 -14.24
N GLY A 49 9.02 -1.78 -14.85
CA GLY A 49 8.32 -0.70 -14.16
C GLY A 49 7.02 -1.15 -13.45
N LEU A 50 6.20 -1.97 -14.13
CA LEU A 50 5.01 -2.57 -13.54
C LEU A 50 5.35 -3.52 -12.40
N GLY A 51 6.42 -4.30 -12.54
CA GLY A 51 6.92 -5.19 -11.48
C GLY A 51 7.34 -4.42 -10.23
N ALA A 52 8.11 -3.34 -10.41
CA ALA A 52 8.53 -2.47 -9.31
C ALA A 52 7.33 -1.78 -8.62
N LEU A 53 6.37 -1.28 -9.40
CA LEU A 53 5.15 -0.68 -8.88
C LEU A 53 4.31 -1.70 -8.10
N LYS A 54 4.17 -2.93 -8.60
CA LYS A 54 3.45 -3.98 -7.90
C LYS A 54 4.10 -4.33 -6.57
N ALA A 55 5.43 -4.44 -6.52
CA ALA A 55 6.16 -4.68 -5.28
C ALA A 55 5.94 -3.57 -4.24
N LEU A 56 5.93 -2.30 -4.67
CA LEU A 56 5.61 -1.17 -3.80
C LEU A 56 4.17 -1.22 -3.29
N ILE A 57 3.21 -1.52 -4.15
CA ILE A 57 1.79 -1.66 -3.77
C ILE A 57 1.61 -2.80 -2.75
N ASP A 58 2.23 -3.95 -2.99
CA ASP A 58 2.14 -5.11 -2.09
C ASP A 58 2.79 -4.83 -0.72
N ALA A 59 3.76 -3.91 -0.65
CA ALA A 59 4.41 -3.48 0.59
C ALA A 59 3.60 -2.45 1.41
N VAL A 60 2.60 -1.80 0.81
CA VAL A 60 1.74 -0.86 1.55
C VAL A 60 0.83 -1.66 2.49
N PRO A 61 0.90 -1.43 3.83
CA PRO A 61 0.02 -2.11 4.75
C PRO A 61 -1.43 -1.74 4.46
N THR A 62 -2.31 -2.73 4.51
CA THR A 62 -3.74 -2.47 4.36
C THR A 62 -4.25 -1.66 5.55
N ALA A 63 -5.40 -1.00 5.36
CA ALA A 63 -6.07 -0.29 6.45
C ALA A 63 -6.40 -1.24 7.63
N ALA A 64 -6.73 -2.51 7.35
CA ALA A 64 -6.99 -3.51 8.38
C ALA A 64 -5.74 -3.84 9.21
N VAL A 65 -4.59 -4.07 8.55
CA VAL A 65 -3.31 -4.31 9.24
C VAL A 65 -2.94 -3.12 10.13
N THR A 66 -3.11 -1.90 9.62
CA THR A 66 -2.86 -0.69 10.40
C THR A 66 -3.83 -0.54 11.58
N ALA A 67 -5.11 -0.83 11.38
CA ALA A 67 -6.12 -0.75 12.44
C ALA A 67 -5.88 -1.76 13.57
N ASP A 68 -5.52 -2.99 13.23
CA ASP A 68 -5.17 -4.03 14.21
C ASP A 68 -3.91 -3.63 14.98
N ALA A 69 -2.88 -3.11 14.30
CA ALA A 69 -1.67 -2.62 14.95
C ALA A 69 -1.96 -1.49 15.96
N VAL A 70 -2.82 -0.52 15.60
CA VAL A 70 -3.23 0.56 16.51
C VAL A 70 -4.04 0.01 17.69
N ARG A 71 -4.92 -0.97 17.46
CA ARG A 71 -5.75 -1.57 18.51
C ARG A 71 -4.91 -2.40 19.50
N ASP A 72 -3.87 -3.05 19.01
CA ASP A 72 -3.02 -3.93 19.81
C ASP A 72 -1.85 -3.19 20.49
N GLU A 73 -1.70 -1.89 20.23
CA GLU A 73 -0.69 -1.06 20.87
C GLU A 73 -0.84 -1.04 22.39
N VAL A 74 0.28 -1.24 23.10
CA VAL A 74 0.34 -1.23 24.57
C VAL A 74 0.31 0.21 25.07
N VAL A 75 -0.73 0.58 25.82
CA VAL A 75 -0.93 1.94 26.32
C VAL A 75 -0.49 2.12 27.77
N GLU A 76 -0.50 1.05 28.57
CA GLU A 76 -0.06 1.08 29.97
C GLU A 76 0.41 -0.30 30.42
N GLY A 77 1.67 -0.44 30.83
CA GLY A 77 2.22 -1.69 31.34
C GLY A 77 2.14 -2.81 30.30
N THR A 78 1.15 -3.70 30.43
CA THR A 78 0.86 -4.79 29.50
C THR A 78 -0.53 -4.69 28.86
N THR A 79 -1.26 -3.60 29.12
CA THR A 79 -2.63 -3.38 28.64
C THR A 79 -2.60 -2.71 27.27
N THR A 80 -3.28 -3.31 26.29
CA THR A 80 -3.43 -2.74 24.95
C THR A 80 -4.59 -1.75 24.86
N PHE A 81 -4.59 -0.89 23.83
CA PHE A 81 -5.70 0.04 23.58
C PHE A 81 -7.05 -0.70 23.46
N GLY A 82 -7.06 -1.82 22.74
CA GLY A 82 -8.24 -2.68 22.60
C GLY A 82 -8.74 -3.24 23.94
N GLN A 83 -7.82 -3.66 24.82
CA GLN A 83 -8.16 -4.13 26.16
C GLN A 83 -8.71 -3.00 27.04
N ALA A 84 -8.07 -1.82 27.02
CA ALA A 84 -8.54 -0.65 27.76
C ALA A 84 -9.96 -0.24 27.34
N PHE A 85 -10.28 -0.30 26.04
CA PHE A 85 -11.62 0.00 25.55
C PHE A 85 -12.67 -1.02 26.01
N ILE A 86 -12.30 -2.31 26.10
CA ILE A 86 -13.18 -3.36 26.64
C ILE A 86 -13.47 -3.11 28.13
N GLU A 87 -12.45 -2.75 28.92
CA GLU A 87 -12.61 -2.40 30.34
C GLU A 87 -13.53 -1.17 30.51
N LEU A 88 -13.31 -0.14 29.69
CA LEU A 88 -14.13 1.08 29.67
C LEU A 88 -15.60 0.75 29.39
N LEU A 89 -15.86 0.00 28.32
CA LEU A 89 -17.22 -0.42 27.95
C LEU A 89 -17.85 -1.26 29.05
N SER A 90 -17.13 -2.22 29.64
CA SER A 90 -17.67 -3.09 30.68
C SER A 90 -18.07 -2.29 31.93
N HIS A 91 -17.28 -1.28 32.33
CA HIS A 91 -17.61 -0.43 33.47
C HIS A 91 -18.81 0.50 33.21
N HIS A 92 -18.96 1.03 31.99
CA HIS A 92 -19.97 2.06 31.67
C HIS A 92 -21.28 1.51 31.13
N THR A 93 -21.24 0.39 30.40
CA THR A 93 -22.40 -0.16 29.69
C THR A 93 -22.69 -1.61 30.05
N GLY A 94 -21.75 -2.29 30.71
CA GLY A 94 -21.90 -3.66 31.17
C GLY A 94 -22.83 -3.81 32.38
N LYS A 95 -23.37 -5.02 32.56
CA LYS A 95 -24.13 -5.34 33.78
C LYS A 95 -23.19 -5.37 34.98
N SER A 96 -23.61 -4.75 36.07
CA SER A 96 -22.93 -4.85 37.36
C SER A 96 -23.62 -5.85 38.29
N SER A 97 -22.84 -6.51 39.16
CA SER A 97 -23.37 -7.36 40.23
C SER A 97 -22.54 -7.22 41.52
N GLY A 98 -23.15 -7.48 42.68
CA GLY A 98 -22.48 -7.42 43.97
C GLY A 98 -22.41 -6.03 44.63
N GLY A 99 -23.16 -5.04 44.11
CA GLY A 99 -23.20 -3.65 44.60
C GLY A 99 -23.70 -3.39 46.04
N GLY A 100 -23.86 -4.43 46.86
CA GLY A 100 -24.08 -4.34 48.31
C GLY A 100 -23.17 -5.28 49.10
N THR A 101 -22.11 -5.77 48.47
CA THR A 101 -21.13 -6.70 49.03
C THR A 101 -19.73 -6.13 48.92
N ALA A 102 -18.73 -6.79 49.51
CA ALA A 102 -17.33 -6.41 49.37
C ALA A 102 -16.75 -6.72 47.97
N THR A 103 -17.51 -7.34 47.07
CA THR A 103 -17.07 -7.68 45.72
C THR A 103 -18.03 -7.09 44.68
N LEU A 104 -17.52 -6.23 43.81
CA LEU A 104 -18.30 -5.62 42.72
C LEU A 104 -17.75 -6.09 41.38
N VAL A 105 -18.62 -6.62 40.53
CA VAL A 105 -18.25 -7.19 39.22
C VAL A 105 -18.94 -6.43 38.10
N TYR A 106 -18.21 -6.12 37.03
CA TYR A 106 -18.73 -5.59 35.77
C TYR A 106 -18.44 -6.56 34.62
N ARG A 107 -19.50 -6.87 33.88
CA ARG A 107 -19.47 -7.84 32.78
C ARG A 107 -19.28 -7.17 31.43
N ASN A 108 -18.81 -7.92 30.45
CA ASN A 108 -18.78 -7.43 29.07
C ASN A 108 -20.20 -7.21 28.52
N ILE A 109 -20.29 -6.51 27.38
CA ILE A 109 -21.57 -6.17 26.74
C ILE A 109 -22.38 -7.43 26.38
N SER A 110 -21.70 -8.50 25.97
CA SER A 110 -22.34 -9.79 25.64
C SER A 110 -22.76 -10.61 26.87
N ASP A 111 -22.51 -10.10 28.09
CA ASP A 111 -22.90 -10.71 29.35
C ASP A 111 -22.41 -12.16 29.54
N ASN A 112 -21.23 -12.49 28.99
CA ASN A 112 -20.68 -13.85 29.04
C ASN A 112 -19.36 -13.94 29.82
N LYS A 113 -18.76 -12.80 30.20
CA LYS A 113 -17.46 -12.74 30.89
C LYS A 113 -17.45 -11.61 31.92
N ASP A 114 -16.87 -11.89 33.09
CA ASP A 114 -16.52 -10.87 34.08
C ASP A 114 -15.22 -10.18 33.65
N VAL A 115 -15.28 -8.88 33.40
CA VAL A 115 -14.14 -8.10 32.88
C VAL A 115 -13.43 -7.33 33.98
N LEU A 116 -14.19 -6.71 34.89
CA LEU A 116 -13.64 -5.99 36.04
C LEU A 116 -14.23 -6.54 37.32
N THR A 117 -13.37 -6.91 38.27
CA THR A 117 -13.78 -7.32 39.62
C THR A 117 -13.04 -6.47 40.64
N PHE A 118 -13.78 -5.80 41.49
CA PHE A 118 -13.26 -4.95 42.55
C PHE A 118 -13.53 -5.58 43.91
N THR A 119 -12.52 -5.60 44.78
CA THR A 119 -12.73 -5.73 46.22
C THR A 119 -12.87 -4.34 46.80
N VAL A 120 -13.95 -4.10 47.54
CA VAL A 120 -14.25 -2.82 48.16
C VAL A 120 -14.36 -2.96 49.68
N ASP A 121 -13.95 -1.90 50.38
CA ASP A 121 -14.19 -1.79 51.82
C ASP A 121 -15.63 -1.35 52.14
N ALA A 122 -15.94 -1.16 53.42
CA ALA A 122 -17.26 -0.73 53.87
C ALA A 122 -17.67 0.67 53.36
N ASN A 123 -16.71 1.49 52.92
CA ASN A 123 -16.94 2.82 52.36
C ASN A 123 -17.05 2.79 50.82
N GLY A 124 -16.88 1.62 50.20
CA GLY A 124 -16.85 1.48 48.75
C GLY A 124 -15.50 1.81 48.10
N ASN A 125 -14.44 2.01 48.89
CA ASN A 125 -13.10 2.23 48.34
C ASN A 125 -12.54 0.92 47.79
N ARG A 126 -11.95 0.98 46.59
CA ARG A 126 -11.35 -0.19 45.93
C ARG A 126 -9.99 -0.52 46.56
N SER A 127 -9.83 -1.71 47.11
CA SER A 127 -8.57 -2.23 47.68
C SER A 127 -7.86 -3.23 46.75
N VAL A 128 -8.62 -3.89 45.87
CA VAL A 128 -8.08 -4.79 44.84
C VAL A 128 -8.87 -4.59 43.54
N VAL A 129 -8.15 -4.61 42.41
CA VAL A 129 -8.73 -4.55 41.07
C VAL A 129 -8.20 -5.73 40.26
N VAL A 130 -9.09 -6.62 39.87
CA VAL A 130 -8.80 -7.71 38.92
C VAL A 130 -9.37 -7.32 37.57
N ARG A 131 -8.52 -7.38 36.54
CA ARG A 131 -8.86 -7.05 35.15
C ARG A 131 -8.72 -8.30 34.30
N ASN A 132 -9.74 -8.59 33.51
CA ASN A 132 -9.78 -9.68 32.55
C ASN A 132 -10.46 -9.21 31.25
N PRO A 133 -9.88 -8.20 30.55
CA PRO A 133 -10.37 -7.78 29.24
C PRO A 133 -10.40 -8.94 28.25
#